data_AF-A0A5C5UIH5-F1
#
_entry.id   AF-A0A5C5UIH5-F1
#
_cell.length_a   1.000
_cell.length_b   1.000
_cell.length_c   1.000
_cell.angle_alpha   90.00
_cell.angle_beta   90.00
_cell.angle_gamma   90.00
#
_symmetry.space_group_name_H-M   'P 1'
#
loop_
_entity.id
_entity.type
_entity.pdbx_description
1 polymer ?
#
loop_
_entity_poly.entity_id
_entity_poly.type
_entity_poly.pdbx_seq_one_letter_code
_entity_poly.pdbx_strand_id
1 'polypeptide(L)'
;MNEFLKEHHEKLNKALDEIYTINTPYDFPISTEEQINVDKELQKLRALEKFYSAIENGNGQGSIFEEYSEHLKFARMGIEVLEREKQAIEEEHADDIANIRLLLENMESNHNT
;
A
#
# COMPACT_ATOMS: atom_id res chain seq x y z
N MET A 1 -26.97 3.93 1.99
CA MET A 1 -26.64 4.08 0.56
C MET A 1 -27.65 3.27 -0.20
N ASN A 2 -28.24 3.79 -1.28
CA ASN A 2 -29.07 2.90 -2.11
C ASN A 2 -28.17 1.87 -2.81
N GLU A 3 -28.73 0.74 -3.21
CA GLU A 3 -27.96 -0.37 -3.78
C GLU A 3 -27.18 0.05 -5.03
N PHE A 4 -27.78 0.89 -5.88
CA PHE A 4 -27.14 1.42 -7.08
C PHE A 4 -25.87 2.22 -6.77
N LEU A 5 -25.91 3.14 -5.81
CA LEU A 5 -24.73 3.92 -5.40
C LEU A 5 -23.66 3.04 -4.77
N LYS A 6 -24.07 1.99 -4.04
CA LYS A 6 -23.14 1.01 -3.46
C LYS A 6 -22.39 0.23 -4.54
N GLU A 7 -23.10 -0.27 -5.55
CA GLU A 7 -22.48 -0.96 -6.69
C GLU A 7 -21.47 -0.06 -7.42
N HIS A 8 -21.80 1.21 -7.61
CA HIS A 8 -20.89 2.16 -8.26
C HIS A 8 -19.67 2.46 -7.39
N HIS A 9 -19.87 2.62 -6.09
CA HIS A 9 -18.80 2.80 -5.12
C HIS A 9 -17.84 1.60 -5.12
N GLU A 10 -18.35 0.37 -5.10
CA GLU A 10 -17.54 -0.85 -5.18
C GLU A 10 -16.78 -0.95 -6.51
N LYS A 11 -17.43 -0.61 -7.63
CA LYS A 11 -16.79 -0.59 -8.95
C LYS A 11 -15.62 0.39 -9.02
N LEU A 12 -15.79 1.60 -8.47
CA LEU A 12 -14.75 2.63 -8.43
C LEU A 12 -13.56 2.21 -7.54
N ASN A 13 -13.83 1.65 -6.37
CA ASN A 13 -12.77 1.11 -5.51
C ASN A 13 -12.02 -0.04 -6.18
N LYS A 14 -12.73 -0.93 -6.88
CA LYS A 14 -12.10 -2.01 -7.63
C LYS A 14 -11.19 -1.47 -8.74
N ALA A 15 -11.63 -0.43 -9.46
CA ALA A 15 -10.81 0.20 -10.49
C ALA A 15 -9.52 0.82 -9.90
N LEU A 16 -9.61 1.49 -8.74
CA LEU A 16 -8.41 1.95 -8.03
C LEU A 16 -7.51 0.78 -7.62
N ASP A 17 -8.07 -0.28 -7.04
CA ASP A 17 -7.32 -1.47 -6.65
C ASP A 17 -6.58 -2.09 -7.85
N GLU A 18 -7.22 -2.13 -9.02
CA GLU A 18 -6.62 -2.62 -10.27
C GLU A 18 -5.47 -1.71 -10.75
N ILE A 19 -5.64 -0.39 -10.72
CA ILE A 19 -4.59 0.58 -11.08
C ILE A 19 -3.34 0.40 -10.20
N TYR A 20 -3.52 0.19 -8.90
CA TYR A 20 -2.40 -0.03 -7.97
C TYR A 20 -1.87 -1.47 -7.96
N THR A 21 -2.44 -2.39 -8.76
CA THR A 21 -1.97 -3.77 -8.83
C THR A 21 -0.98 -3.95 -9.98
N ILE A 22 0.26 -4.28 -9.64
CA ILE A 22 1.36 -4.48 -10.59
C ILE A 22 1.95 -5.88 -10.44
N ASN A 23 2.76 -6.29 -11.42
CA ASN A 23 3.65 -7.43 -11.22
C ASN A 23 4.66 -7.11 -10.12
N THR A 24 4.92 -8.07 -9.25
CA THR A 24 5.86 -7.89 -8.14
C THR A 24 7.24 -7.46 -8.69
N PRO A 25 7.78 -6.31 -8.23
CA PRO A 25 9.09 -5.84 -8.68
C PRO A 25 10.18 -6.86 -8.38
N TYR A 26 11.13 -7.02 -9.29
CA TYR A 26 12.22 -8.00 -9.15
C TYR A 26 13.11 -7.72 -7.91
N ASP A 27 13.26 -6.46 -7.54
CA ASP A 27 14.03 -6.01 -6.38
C ASP A 27 13.19 -5.94 -5.09
N PHE A 28 11.93 -6.40 -5.11
CA PHE A 28 11.07 -6.43 -3.92
C PHE A 28 11.42 -7.61 -3.00
N PRO A 29 11.91 -7.37 -1.76
CA PRO A 29 12.57 -8.42 -0.99
C PRO A 29 11.63 -9.35 -0.20
N ILE A 30 10.32 -9.13 -0.22
CA ILE A 30 9.40 -9.68 0.80
C ILE A 30 8.25 -10.54 0.23
N SER A 31 7.86 -10.37 -1.03
CA SER A 31 6.72 -11.13 -1.60
C SER A 31 7.17 -12.29 -2.47
N THR A 32 6.42 -13.39 -2.38
CA THR A 32 6.49 -14.54 -3.29
C THR A 32 5.34 -14.55 -4.29
N GLU A 33 4.44 -13.57 -4.23
CA GLU A 33 3.31 -13.45 -5.15
C GLU A 33 3.77 -12.87 -6.49
N GLU A 34 3.12 -13.26 -7.58
CA GLU A 34 3.44 -12.73 -8.92
C GLU A 34 2.97 -11.29 -9.10
N GLN A 35 1.89 -10.91 -8.42
CA GLN A 35 1.29 -9.58 -8.47
C GLN A 35 0.97 -9.10 -7.06
N ILE A 36 1.07 -7.79 -6.86
CA ILE A 36 0.78 -7.13 -5.60
C ILE A 36 0.05 -5.81 -5.84
N ASN A 37 -0.80 -5.44 -4.88
CA ASN A 37 -1.32 -4.08 -4.81
C ASN A 37 -0.38 -3.21 -3.98
N VAL A 38 0.23 -2.21 -4.64
CA VAL A 38 1.28 -1.37 -4.07
C VAL A 38 0.83 -0.65 -2.80
N ASP A 39 -0.39 -0.11 -2.80
CA ASP A 39 -0.92 0.63 -1.65
C ASP A 39 -1.14 -0.29 -0.44
N LYS A 40 -1.69 -1.49 -0.65
CA LYS A 40 -1.91 -2.47 0.41
C LYS A 40 -0.59 -3.01 0.96
N GLU A 41 0.39 -3.27 0.11
CA GLU A 41 1.70 -3.73 0.55
C GLU A 41 2.47 -2.64 1.30
N LEU A 42 2.44 -1.39 0.84
CA LEU A 42 3.03 -0.26 1.57
C LEU A 42 2.43 -0.12 2.98
N GLN A 43 1.12 -0.29 3.13
CA GLN A 43 0.47 -0.26 4.45
C GLN A 43 0.99 -1.38 5.36
N LYS A 44 1.14 -2.60 4.85
CA LYS A 44 1.70 -3.73 5.60
C LYS A 44 3.15 -3.46 6.01
N LEU A 45 3.98 -2.99 5.08
CA LEU A 45 5.39 -2.72 5.36
C LEU A 45 5.58 -1.59 6.37
N ARG A 46 4.82 -0.50 6.28
CA ARG A 46 4.87 0.59 7.26
C ARG A 46 4.41 0.13 8.66
N ALA A 47 3.44 -0.79 8.72
CA ALA A 47 3.03 -1.39 9.99
C ALA A 47 4.16 -2.27 10.58
N LEU A 48 4.84 -3.06 9.75
CA LEU A 48 6.00 -3.85 10.16
C LEU A 48 7.16 -2.97 10.60
N GLU A 49 7.51 -1.95 9.83
CA GLU A 49 8.55 -0.98 10.19
C GLU A 49 8.25 -0.33 11.54
N LYS A 50 7.01 0.15 11.73
CA LYS A 50 6.59 0.74 13.01
C LYS A 50 6.74 -0.26 14.16
N PHE A 51 6.32 -1.51 13.96
CA PHE A 51 6.41 -2.54 15.00
C PHE A 51 7.87 -2.88 15.35
N TYR A 52 8.72 -3.12 14.34
CA TYR A 52 10.11 -3.50 14.56
C TYR A 52 11.01 -2.32 14.93
N SER A 53 10.67 -1.07 14.63
CA SER A 53 11.45 0.11 15.05
C SER A 53 11.64 0.20 16.57
N ALA A 54 10.79 -0.46 17.35
CA ALA A 54 10.96 -0.59 18.79
C ALA A 54 12.31 -1.19 19.19
N ILE A 55 12.89 -2.08 18.37
CA ILE A 55 14.17 -2.73 18.65
C ILE A 55 15.34 -1.71 18.61
N GLU A 56 15.22 -0.62 17.85
CA GLU A 56 16.28 0.39 17.70
C GLU A 56 16.46 1.23 18.97
N ASN A 57 15.48 1.23 19.87
CA ASN A 57 15.55 1.96 21.14
C ASN A 57 16.30 1.19 22.24
N GLY A 58 16.76 -0.04 21.96
CA GLY A 58 17.46 -0.90 22.92
C GLY A 58 18.88 -1.24 22.51
N ASN A 59 19.72 -1.62 23.49
CA ASN A 59 21.03 -2.24 23.25
C ASN A 59 20.89 -3.76 23.08
N GLY A 60 20.00 -4.19 22.18
CA GLY A 60 19.70 -5.60 21.97
C GLY A 60 20.89 -6.37 21.40
N GLN A 61 21.02 -7.64 21.81
CA GLN A 61 22.04 -8.58 21.32
C GLN A 61 21.42 -9.99 21.25
N GLY A 62 22.01 -10.85 20.43
CA GLY A 62 21.57 -12.23 20.24
C GLY A 62 20.65 -12.44 19.05
N SER A 63 20.38 -13.71 18.74
CA SER A 63 19.75 -14.13 17.48
C SER A 63 18.38 -13.50 17.21
N ILE A 64 17.55 -13.31 18.24
CA ILE A 64 16.23 -12.69 18.10
C ILE A 64 16.35 -11.22 17.68
N PHE A 65 17.28 -10.48 18.29
CA PHE A 65 17.51 -9.08 17.93
C PHE A 65 18.01 -8.97 16.48
N GLU A 66 18.93 -9.85 16.08
CA GLU A 66 19.46 -9.90 14.72
C GLU A 66 18.37 -10.20 13.68
N GLU A 67 17.53 -11.22 13.94
CA GLU A 67 16.40 -11.61 13.08
C GLU A 67 15.43 -10.45 12.85
N TYR A 68 14.97 -9.80 13.92
CA TYR A 68 14.03 -8.69 13.78
C TYR A 68 14.66 -7.41 13.23
N SER A 69 15.98 -7.23 13.39
CA SER A 69 16.72 -6.15 12.72
C SER A 69 16.78 -6.36 11.21
N GLU A 70 16.94 -7.62 10.77
CA GLU A 70 16.89 -7.97 9.36
C GLU A 70 15.48 -7.76 8.78
N HIS A 71 14.44 -8.16 9.49
CA HIS A 71 13.06 -7.87 9.09
C HIS A 71 12.77 -6.37 8.96
N LEU A 72 13.25 -5.55 9.90
CA LEU A 72 13.14 -4.09 9.82
C LEU A 72 13.85 -3.53 8.58
N LYS A 73 15.05 -4.04 8.30
CA LYS A 73 15.82 -3.66 7.11
C LYS A 73 15.06 -4.00 5.83
N PHE A 74 14.52 -5.22 5.71
CA PHE A 74 13.74 -5.60 4.54
C PHE A 74 12.47 -4.76 4.40
N ALA A 75 11.78 -4.48 5.50
CA ALA A 75 10.58 -3.63 5.47
C ALA A 75 10.91 -2.25 4.88
N ARG A 76 12.00 -1.62 5.32
CA ARG A 76 12.46 -0.33 4.79
C ARG A 76 12.84 -0.39 3.31
N MET A 77 13.60 -1.41 2.90
CA MET A 77 13.93 -1.62 1.49
C MET A 77 12.68 -1.81 0.63
N GLY A 78 11.71 -2.61 1.11
CA GLY A 78 10.44 -2.79 0.42
C GLY A 78 9.65 -1.50 0.29
N ILE A 79 9.63 -0.65 1.33
CA ILE A 79 8.99 0.67 1.28
C ILE A 79 9.62 1.52 0.19
N GLU A 80 10.95 1.61 0.15
CA GLU A 80 11.65 2.40 -0.88
C GLU A 80 11.31 1.94 -2.31
N VAL A 81 11.28 0.63 -2.55
CA VAL A 81 10.89 0.08 -3.86
C VAL A 81 9.47 0.47 -4.21
N LEU A 82 8.52 0.19 -3.31
CA LEU A 82 7.10 0.39 -3.59
C LEU A 82 6.68 1.86 -3.64
N GLU A 83 7.35 2.77 -2.95
CA GLU A 83 7.11 4.22 -3.11
C GLU A 83 7.47 4.69 -4.52
N ARG A 84 8.56 4.19 -5.10
CA ARG A 84 8.93 4.52 -6.49
C ARG A 84 7.90 3.99 -7.49
N GLU A 85 7.48 2.74 -7.32
CA GLU A 85 6.45 2.13 -8.17
C GLU A 85 5.12 2.87 -8.01
N LYS A 86 4.74 3.24 -6.78
CA LYS A 86 3.55 4.04 -6.52
C LYS A 86 3.60 5.38 -7.25
N GLN A 87 4.71 6.08 -7.16
CA GLN A 87 4.88 7.36 -7.84
C GLN A 87 4.73 7.18 -9.36
N ALA A 88 5.33 6.16 -9.95
CA ALA A 88 5.20 5.86 -11.37
C ALA A 88 3.75 5.58 -11.78
N ILE A 89 3.02 4.77 -10.99
CA ILE A 89 1.58 4.49 -11.20
C ILE A 89 0.76 5.78 -11.12
N GLU A 90 1.00 6.62 -10.10
CA GLU A 90 0.28 7.88 -9.92
C GLU A 90 0.56 8.89 -11.04
N GLU A 91 1.77 8.89 -11.60
CA GLU A 91 2.12 9.71 -12.76
C GLU A 91 1.47 9.17 -14.06
N GLU A 92 1.48 7.86 -14.28
CA GLU A 92 0.90 7.22 -15.48
C GLU A 92 -0.63 7.32 -15.51
N HIS A 93 -1.28 7.16 -14.36
CA HIS A 93 -2.75 7.10 -14.23
C HIS A 93 -3.34 8.33 -13.53
N ALA A 94 -2.64 9.46 -13.55
CA ALA A 94 -3.00 10.67 -12.80
C ALA A 94 -4.47 11.09 -12.98
N ASP A 95 -4.92 11.17 -14.24
CA ASP A 95 -6.28 11.62 -14.58
C ASP A 95 -7.35 10.63 -14.11
N ASP A 96 -7.12 9.33 -14.30
CA ASP A 96 -8.06 8.28 -13.88
C ASP A 96 -8.19 8.23 -12.36
N ILE A 97 -7.06 8.27 -11.64
CA ILE A 97 -7.03 8.30 -10.19
C ILE A 97 -7.76 9.54 -9.66
N ALA A 98 -7.50 10.72 -10.24
CA ALA A 98 -8.14 11.97 -9.85
C ALA A 98 -9.66 11.91 -10.05
N ASN A 99 -10.11 11.42 -11.21
CA ASN A 99 -11.53 11.28 -11.52
C ASN A 99 -12.24 10.28 -10.60
N ILE A 100 -11.62 9.12 -10.31
CA ILE A 100 -12.19 8.13 -9.42
C ILE A 100 -12.32 8.68 -7.99
N ARG A 101 -11.25 9.31 -7.47
CA ARG A 101 -11.27 9.93 -6.13
C ARG A 101 -12.35 11.00 -6.01
N LEU A 102 -12.48 11.88 -7.00
CA LEU A 102 -13.53 12.90 -7.04
C LEU A 102 -14.94 12.28 -6.97
N LEU A 103 -15.19 11.19 -7.69
CA LEU A 103 -16.50 10.52 -7.68
C LEU A 103 -16.78 9.85 -6.33
N LEU A 104 -15.79 9.17 -5.76
CA LEU A 104 -15.90 8.55 -4.43
C LEU A 104 -16.19 9.58 -3.34
N GLU A 105 -15.42 10.68 -3.29
CA GLU A 105 -15.61 11.76 -2.31
C GLU A 105 -17.02 12.37 -2.38
N ASN A 106 -17.54 12.58 -3.59
CA ASN A 106 -18.89 13.08 -3.78
C ASN A 106 -19.97 12.08 -3.34
N MET A 107 -19.76 10.78 -3.55
CA MET A 107 -20.69 9.74 -3.08
C MET A 107 -20.73 9.69 -1.54
N GLU A 108 -19.59 9.84 -0.87
CA GLU A 108 -19.49 9.82 0.59
C GLU A 108 -20.05 11.10 1.23
N SER A 109 -19.76 12.27 0.64
CA SER A 109 -20.21 13.57 1.16
C SER A 109 -21.72 13.72 1.09
N ASN A 110 -22.34 13.30 -0.02
CA ASN A 110 -23.80 13.31 -0.17
C ASN A 110 -24.52 12.27 0.70
N HIS A 111 -23.78 11.42 1.41
CA HIS A 111 -24.32 10.44 2.33
C HIS A 111 -24.46 10.95 3.78
N ASN A 112 -23.76 12.03 4.12
CA ASN A 112 -23.71 12.64 5.46
C ASN A 112 -24.60 13.89 5.61
N THR A 113 -25.42 14.18 4.61
CA THR A 113 -26.47 15.23 4.60
C THR A 113 -27.83 14.60 4.36
#